data_AF-A0A2E8UBD6-F1
#
_entry.id   AF-A0A2E8UBD6-F1
#
_cell.length_a   1.000
_cell.length_b   1.000
_cell.length_c   1.000
_cell.angle_alpha   90.00
_cell.angle_beta   90.00
_cell.angle_gamma   90.00
#
_symmetry.space_group_name_H-M   'P 1'
#
loop_
_entity.id
_entity.type
_entity.pdbx_description
1 polymer ?
#
loop_
_entity_poly.entity_id
_entity_poly.type
_entity_poly.pdbx_seq_one_letter_code
_entity_poly.pdbx_strand_id
1 'polypeptide(L)' 'FNLWQSILRGAGAVNGCRRCQDVCPVGEDYESMLKDALDEIPEDTPQKQSRLNKIMDNPLSKNYDTQSRWIGSLPEE' A
#
# COMPACT_ATOMS: atom_id res chain seq x y z
N PHE A 1 -7.84 5.50 -22.19
CA PHE A 1 -8.20 6.93 -22.19
C PHE A 1 -8.49 7.45 -20.77
N ASN A 2 -7.72 7.09 -19.73
CA ASN A 2 -7.95 7.60 -18.36
C ASN A 2 -6.66 7.78 -17.54
N LEU A 3 -5.48 7.58 -18.13
CA LEU A 3 -4.22 7.65 -17.40
C LEU A 3 -4.03 9.03 -16.73
N TRP A 4 -4.37 10.09 -17.45
CA TRP A 4 -4.29 11.46 -16.93
C TRP A 4 -5.28 11.74 -15.78
N GLN A 5 -6.49 11.17 -15.86
CA GLN A 5 -7.51 11.30 -14.82
C GLN A 5 -7.14 10.49 -13.56
N SER A 6 -6.56 9.31 -13.72
CA SER A 6 -6.05 8.50 -12.61
C SER A 6 -4.87 9.17 -11.90
N ILE A 7 -3.97 9.81 -12.66
CA ILE A 7 -2.83 10.56 -12.09
C ILE A 7 -3.32 11.78 -11.32
N LEU A 8 -4.35 12.51 -11.77
CA LEU A 8 -4.90 13.64 -11.02
C LEU A 8 -5.54 13.23 -9.69
N ARG A 9 -6.23 12.07 -9.65
CA ARG A 9 -6.75 11.53 -8.39
C ARG A 9 -5.63 11.03 -7.48
N GLY A 10 -4.62 10.35 -8.03
CA GLY A 10 -3.45 9.89 -7.28
C GLY A 10 -2.60 11.05 -6.74
N ALA A 11 -2.38 12.09 -7.55
CA ALA A 11 -1.68 13.31 -7.16
C ALA A 11 -2.48 14.13 -6.15
N GLY A 12 -3.82 14.16 -6.24
CA GLY A 12 -4.67 14.78 -5.22
C GLY A 12 -4.64 14.04 -3.88
N ALA A 13 -4.43 12.72 -3.90
CA ALA A 13 -4.30 11.89 -2.69
C ALA A 13 -2.89 11.97 -2.06
N VAL A 14 -1.83 11.96 -2.87
CA VAL A 14 -0.43 11.99 -2.40
C VAL A 14 0.04 13.42 -2.10
N ASN A 15 -0.37 14.38 -2.92
CA ASN A 15 0.00 15.79 -2.82
C ASN A 15 -1.18 16.61 -2.29
N GLY A 16 -1.89 16.06 -1.30
CA GLY A 16 -3.03 16.72 -0.66
C GLY A 16 -2.72 18.20 -0.48
N CYS A 17 -3.67 19.06 -0.88
CA CYS A 17 -3.62 20.51 -0.65
C CYS A 17 -2.84 20.78 0.64
N ARG A 18 -1.77 21.59 0.60
CA ARG A 18 -0.88 21.78 1.77
C ARG A 18 -1.67 22.11 3.05
N ARG A 19 -2.82 22.77 2.87
CA ARG A 19 -3.84 23.02 3.91
C ARG A 19 -4.49 21.73 4.42
N CYS A 20 -4.93 20.80 3.58
CA CYS A 20 -5.43 19.49 4.00
C CYS A 20 -4.34 18.66 4.70
N GLN A 21 -3.06 18.67 4.33
CA GLN A 21 -2.08 17.88 5.10
C GLN A 21 -1.76 18.48 6.48
N ASP A 22 -1.81 19.81 6.62
CA ASP A 22 -1.50 20.51 7.88
C ASP A 22 -2.73 20.73 8.80
N VAL A 23 -3.98 20.68 8.27
CA VAL A 23 -5.24 20.88 9.04
C VAL A 23 -6.31 19.82 8.79
N CYS A 24 -6.12 18.84 7.90
CA CYS A 24 -7.08 17.74 7.84
C CYS A 24 -6.93 16.95 9.15
N PRO A 25 -8.01 16.78 9.90
CA PRO A 25 -8.01 15.99 11.11
C PRO A 25 -7.95 14.50 10.73
N VAL A 26 -7.07 14.10 9.80
CA VAL A 26 -6.93 12.70 9.38
C VAL A 26 -6.77 11.82 10.61
N GLY A 27 -6.14 12.31 11.69
CA GLY A 27 -6.16 11.64 12.99
C GLY A 27 -7.56 11.50 13.62
N GLU A 28 -8.34 12.57 13.80
CA GLU A 28 -9.66 12.50 14.48
C GLU A 28 -10.75 11.86 13.60
N ASP A 29 -10.75 12.14 12.30
CA ASP A 29 -11.65 11.52 11.33
C ASP A 29 -11.31 10.03 11.18
N TYR A 30 -10.03 9.65 11.23
CA TYR A 30 -9.64 8.25 11.28
C TYR A 30 -10.19 7.56 12.53
N GLU A 31 -9.98 8.16 13.71
CA GLU A 31 -10.44 7.58 14.98
C GLU A 31 -11.96 7.40 15.03
N SER A 32 -12.73 8.33 14.45
CA SER A 32 -14.20 8.30 14.50
C SER A 32 -14.87 7.53 13.35
N MET A 33 -14.23 7.48 12.17
CA MET A 33 -14.89 6.95 10.95
C MET A 33 -14.25 5.67 10.41
N LEU A 34 -12.94 5.46 10.62
CA LEU A 34 -12.18 4.41 9.91
C LEU A 34 -11.54 3.38 10.84
N LYS A 35 -11.27 3.72 12.09
CA LYS A 35 -10.58 2.86 13.04
C LYS A 35 -11.32 1.55 13.30
N ASP A 36 -12.63 1.61 13.58
CA ASP A 36 -13.42 0.40 13.86
C ASP A 36 -13.36 -0.59 12.69
N ALA A 37 -13.45 -0.08 11.45
CA ALA A 37 -13.36 -0.92 10.25
C ALA A 37 -11.96 -1.49 10.03
N LEU A 38 -10.90 -0.73 10.37
CA LEU A 38 -9.52 -1.22 10.27
C LEU A 38 -9.19 -2.24 11.36
N ASP A 39 -9.68 -2.01 12.58
CA ASP A 39 -9.52 -2.93 13.72
C ASP A 39 -10.29 -4.23 13.46
N GLU A 40 -11.47 -4.18 12.83
CA GLU A 40 -12.24 -5.36 12.40
C GLU A 40 -11.58 -6.11 11.22
N ILE A 41 -10.99 -5.38 10.27
CA ILE A 41 -10.35 -5.94 9.08
C ILE A 41 -8.86 -5.65 9.12
N PRO A 42 -8.09 -6.33 10.00
CA PRO A 42 -6.69 -6.03 10.13
C PRO A 42 -5.97 -6.27 8.78
N GLU A 43 -5.13 -5.31 8.42
CA GLU A 43 -4.27 -5.44 7.25
C GLU A 43 -3.31 -6.63 7.41
N ASP A 44 -2.95 -6.95 8.66
CA ASP A 44 -2.09 -8.05 9.04
C ASP A 44 -2.86 -9.15 9.82
N THR A 45 -3.34 -10.17 9.11
CA THR A 45 -4.02 -11.32 9.72
C THR A 45 -3.12 -12.55 9.70
N PRO A 46 -3.28 -13.52 10.64
CA PRO A 46 -2.55 -14.79 10.60
C PRO A 46 -2.70 -15.54 9.26
N GLN A 47 -3.87 -15.42 8.62
CA GLN A 47 -4.13 -16.02 7.30
C GLN A 47 -3.32 -15.34 6.19
N LYS A 48 -3.19 -14.01 6.23
CA LYS A 48 -2.34 -13.25 5.29
C LYS A 48 -0.86 -13.57 5.52
N GLN A 49 -0.42 -13.67 6.77
CA GLN A 49 0.95 -14.09 7.12
C GLN A 49 1.25 -15.51 6.63
N SER A 50 0.34 -16.46 6.85
CA SER A 50 0.51 -17.82 6.32
C SER A 50 0.56 -17.85 4.78
N ARG A 51 -0.24 -17.01 4.11
CA ARG A 51 -0.20 -16.86 2.66
C ARG A 51 1.12 -16.24 2.19
N LEU A 52 1.63 -15.24 2.90
CA LEU A 52 2.92 -14.61 2.60
C LEU A 52 4.05 -15.62 2.67
N ASN A 53 4.13 -16.40 3.74
CA ASN A 53 5.16 -17.44 3.89
C ASN A 53 5.13 -18.42 2.71
N LYS A 54 3.95 -18.87 2.28
CA LYS A 54 3.80 -19.74 1.09
C LYS A 54 4.26 -19.07 -0.22
N ILE A 55 4.13 -17.76 -0.34
CA ILE A 55 4.61 -17.02 -1.51
C ILE A 55 6.13 -16.90 -1.46
N MET A 56 6.71 -16.68 -0.27
CA MET A 56 8.16 -16.60 -0.08
C MET A 56 8.86 -17.95 -0.28
N ASP A 57 8.21 -19.06 0.09
CA ASP A 57 8.71 -20.42 -0.15
C ASP A 57 8.76 -20.79 -1.64
N ASN A 58 8.10 -20.02 -2.51
CA ASN A 58 8.06 -20.29 -3.94
C ASN A 58 9.30 -19.69 -4.63
N PRO A 59 10.05 -20.45 -5.43
CA PRO A 59 11.14 -19.89 -6.21
C PRO A 59 10.69 -18.68 -7.02
N LEU A 60 11.52 -17.65 -7.02
CA LEU A 60 11.28 -16.43 -7.78
C LEU A 60 10.96 -16.78 -9.23
N SER A 61 9.96 -16.10 -9.78
CA SER A 61 9.68 -16.17 -11.20
C SER A 61 10.96 -15.86 -11.98
N LYS A 62 11.19 -16.57 -13.09
CA LYS A 62 12.29 -16.25 -14.03
C LYS A 62 12.25 -14.79 -14.53
N ASN A 63 11.10 -14.14 -14.40
CA ASN A 63 10.96 -12.73 -14.74
C ASN A 63 11.54 -11.78 -13.68
N TYR A 64 11.78 -12.24 -12.45
CA TYR A 64 12.34 -11.41 -11.38
C TYR A 64 13.62 -10.70 -11.83
N ASP A 65 14.56 -11.44 -12.41
CA ASP A 65 15.84 -10.89 -12.88
C ASP A 65 15.63 -9.72 -13.86
N THR A 66 14.67 -9.86 -14.78
CA THR A 66 14.35 -8.82 -15.78
C THR A 66 13.59 -7.62 -15.21
N GLN A 67 12.85 -7.81 -14.11
CA GLN A 67 12.02 -6.77 -13.49
C GLN A 67 12.68 -6.11 -12.27
N SER A 68 13.75 -6.69 -11.72
CA SER A 68 14.49 -6.23 -10.54
C SER A 68 14.89 -4.74 -10.62
N ARG A 69 15.24 -4.26 -11.82
CA ARG A 69 15.50 -2.83 -12.10
C ARG A 69 14.36 -1.91 -11.66
N TRP A 70 13.11 -2.35 -11.77
CA TRP A 70 11.91 -1.55 -11.52
C TRP A 70 11.31 -1.79 -10.13
N ILE A 71 11.38 -3.03 -9.63
CA ILE A 71 10.77 -3.43 -8.35
C ILE A 71 11.76 -3.44 -7.17
N GLY A 72 13.05 -3.28 -7.44
CA GLY A 72 14.11 -3.35 -6.45
C GLY A 72 14.69 -4.76 -6.26
N SER A 73 15.85 -4.80 -5.60
CA SER A 73 16.51 -6.04 -5.19
C SER A 73 15.92 -6.54 -3.87
N LEU A 74 15.81 -7.85 -3.73
CA LEU A 74 15.47 -8.45 -2.45
C LEU A 74 16.63 -8.24 -1.46
N PRO A 75 16.35 -8.08 -0.16
CA PRO A 75 17.40 -8.03 0.86
C PRO A 75 18.23 -9.32 0.81
N GLU A 76 19.55 -9.20 0.93
CA GLU A 76 20.39 -10.36 1.24
C GLU A 76 20.09 -10.78 2.70
N GLU A 77 19.91 -12.08 2.94
CA GLU A 77 19.65 -12.66 4.27
C GLU A 77 20.82 -12.47 5.24
#